data_AF-A0A7N2M872-F1
#
_entry.id   AF-A0A7N2M872-F1
#
_cell.length_a   1.000
_cell.length_b   1.000
_cell.length_c   1.000
_cell.angle_alpha   90.00
_cell.angle_beta   90.00
_cell.angle_gamma   90.00
#
_symmetry.space_group_name_H-M   'P 1'
#
loop_
_entity.id
_entity.type
_entity.pdbx_description
1 polymer ?
#
loop_
_entity_poly.entity_id
_entity_poly.type
_entity_poly.pdbx_seq_one_letter_code
_entity_poly.pdbx_strand_id
1 'polypeptide(L)'
;MSLRSLRWLGQGRVGRDSRCFSSSFSQNPKLRKLRYLGAYIKNNDVEFKFDFLQAVKIHCGIRCLQSLQKLFKIEANNNALITELGYLGQLRKLEITKLKRENGIVLCTVLEKMRHFLSLKIMATSEEEVLELQSMSSPPPLLQTLALFGRLEKLPEWIPKLKSIVRIGLYWLKLMDDPLKVLQALPNLKYLWLYNVYGGEQLHIEGEGFQKLKFLGLESLGGLNRLMIDKGALPFLERLRIGACPQLKEVPSGIHHLK
;
A
#
# COMPACT_ATOMS: atom_id res chain seq x y z
N MET A 1 -24.29 -4.94 25.45
CA MET A 1 -22.89 -4.76 24.95
C MET A 1 -22.87 -4.61 23.44
N SER A 2 -22.26 -3.55 22.91
CA SER A 2 -22.11 -3.31 21.46
C SER A 2 -20.73 -3.78 21.01
N LEU A 3 -20.67 -4.72 20.08
CA LEU A 3 -19.41 -5.19 19.50
C LEU A 3 -18.83 -4.07 18.62
N ARG A 4 -17.71 -3.47 19.02
CA ARG A 4 -17.05 -2.35 18.31
C ARG A 4 -15.84 -2.77 17.48
N SER A 5 -15.28 -3.94 17.77
CA SER A 5 -14.13 -4.51 17.09
C SER A 5 -14.35 -6.00 16.95
N LEU A 6 -14.09 -6.53 15.75
CA LEU A 6 -14.02 -7.96 15.48
C LEU A 6 -12.64 -8.24 14.90
N ARG A 7 -11.82 -8.96 15.67
CA ARG A 7 -10.57 -9.58 15.22
C ARG A 7 -10.74 -11.07 15.30
N TRP A 8 -10.63 -11.74 14.16
CA TRP A 8 -10.64 -13.19 14.12
C TRP A 8 -9.27 -13.68 13.62
N LEU A 9 -8.64 -14.51 14.45
CA LEU A 9 -7.35 -15.15 14.19
C LEU A 9 -7.62 -16.65 13.99
N GLY A 10 -7.57 -17.12 12.74
CA GLY A 10 -7.52 -18.55 12.47
C GLY A 10 -6.09 -19.06 12.64
N GLN A 11 -5.89 -20.07 13.48
CA GLN A 11 -4.63 -20.84 13.53
C GLN A 11 -4.86 -22.18 12.81
N GLY A 12 -3.96 -22.57 11.89
CA GLY A 12 -3.92 -23.92 11.29
C GLY A 12 -4.14 -23.98 9.77
N ARG A 13 -3.58 -25.03 9.14
CA ARG A 13 -3.83 -25.39 7.73
C ARG A 13 -5.29 -25.82 7.58
N VAL A 14 -6.10 -25.03 6.88
CA VAL A 14 -7.48 -25.38 6.58
C VAL A 14 -7.55 -25.86 5.13
N GLY A 15 -8.02 -27.08 4.93
CA GLY A 15 -8.40 -27.62 3.62
C GLY A 15 -9.44 -26.74 2.93
N ARG A 16 -9.78 -27.08 1.68
CA ARG A 16 -10.47 -26.23 0.67
C ARG A 16 -11.82 -25.58 1.07
N ASP A 17 -12.33 -25.75 2.28
CA ASP A 17 -13.57 -25.11 2.77
C ASP A 17 -13.30 -24.02 3.82
N SER A 18 -12.97 -22.82 3.35
CA SER A 18 -12.99 -21.62 4.18
C SER A 18 -14.42 -21.09 4.34
N ARG A 19 -15.01 -21.40 5.50
CA ARG A 19 -16.35 -20.98 5.95
C ARG A 19 -16.69 -19.52 5.61
N CYS A 20 -17.74 -19.34 4.82
CA CYS A 20 -18.29 -18.06 4.35
C CYS A 20 -18.84 -17.18 5.49
N PHE A 21 -18.43 -15.90 5.54
CA PHE A 21 -19.00 -14.90 6.47
C PHE A 21 -20.21 -14.12 5.92
N SER A 22 -20.59 -14.35 4.65
CA SER A 22 -21.48 -13.48 3.87
C SER A 22 -22.93 -13.39 4.37
N SER A 23 -23.50 -14.45 4.96
CA SER A 23 -24.91 -14.46 5.38
C SER A 23 -25.18 -13.75 6.72
N SER A 24 -24.14 -13.37 7.47
CA SER A 24 -24.28 -12.91 8.87
C SER A 24 -24.33 -11.38 9.06
N PHE A 25 -23.86 -10.58 8.09
CA PHE A 25 -23.71 -9.13 8.28
C PHE A 25 -25.05 -8.36 8.23
N SER A 26 -25.95 -8.74 7.33
CA SER A 26 -27.25 -8.07 7.16
C SER A 26 -28.25 -8.41 8.27
N GLN A 27 -28.17 -9.61 8.82
CA GLN A 27 -29.12 -10.11 9.83
C GLN A 27 -28.77 -9.70 11.26
N ASN A 28 -27.59 -9.13 11.51
CA ASN A 28 -27.15 -8.77 12.85
C ASN A 28 -27.06 -7.23 13.05
N PRO A 29 -28.07 -6.59 13.67
CA PRO A 29 -28.09 -5.14 13.86
C PRO A 29 -26.94 -4.63 14.75
N LYS A 30 -26.33 -5.50 15.57
CA LYS A 30 -25.18 -5.12 16.41
C LYS A 30 -23.94 -4.82 15.58
N LEU A 31 -23.83 -5.37 14.37
CA LEU A 31 -22.67 -5.19 13.47
C LEU A 31 -22.65 -3.81 12.79
N ARG A 32 -23.78 -3.07 12.77
CA ARG A 32 -23.83 -1.70 12.23
C ARG A 32 -22.97 -0.70 13.02
N LYS A 33 -22.68 -1.01 14.29
CA LYS A 33 -21.82 -0.22 15.19
C LYS A 33 -20.35 -0.64 15.15
N LEU A 34 -20.01 -1.65 14.34
CA LEU A 34 -18.64 -2.15 14.21
C LEU A 34 -17.76 -1.08 13.58
N ARG A 35 -16.61 -0.78 14.20
CA ARG A 35 -15.64 0.22 13.71
C ARG A 35 -14.38 -0.43 13.13
N TYR A 36 -14.10 -1.65 13.53
CA TYR A 36 -12.94 -2.41 13.09
C TYR A 36 -13.38 -3.80 12.65
N LEU A 37 -13.00 -4.17 11.43
CA LEU A 37 -13.14 -5.51 10.88
C LEU A 37 -11.80 -5.95 10.31
N GLY A 38 -11.27 -7.03 10.85
CA GLY A 38 -10.10 -7.70 10.29
C GLY A 38 -10.16 -9.18 10.61
N ALA A 39 -10.02 -9.99 9.58
CA ALA A 39 -9.96 -11.43 9.72
C ALA A 39 -8.86 -11.94 8.81
N TYR A 40 -7.90 -12.65 9.38
CA TYR A 40 -6.76 -13.18 8.66
C TYR A 40 -6.27 -14.46 9.31
N ILE A 41 -5.67 -15.32 8.49
CA ILE A 41 -4.98 -16.53 8.93
C ILE A 41 -3.48 -16.22 8.86
N LYS A 42 -2.78 -16.43 9.97
CA LYS A 42 -1.32 -16.27 10.02
C LYS A 42 -0.69 -17.56 9.55
N ASN A 43 0.00 -17.51 8.41
CA ASN A 43 0.92 -18.58 8.05
C ASN A 43 2.23 -18.32 8.80
N ASN A 44 2.57 -19.18 9.76
CA ASN A 44 3.79 -19.05 10.55
C ASN A 44 5.05 -19.46 9.77
N ASP A 45 4.91 -19.95 8.54
CA ASP A 45 6.00 -20.66 7.85
C ASP A 45 7.00 -19.77 7.09
N VAL A 46 6.72 -18.49 6.76
CA VAL A 46 7.72 -17.67 6.04
C VAL A 46 7.51 -16.16 6.22
N GLU A 47 8.30 -15.50 7.08
CA GLU A 47 8.47 -14.04 7.02
C GLU A 47 8.97 -13.66 5.61
N PHE A 48 8.37 -12.64 5.00
CA PHE A 48 8.78 -12.06 3.69
C PHE A 48 8.27 -12.73 2.38
N LYS A 49 7.20 -13.53 2.40
CA LYS A 49 6.47 -13.85 1.15
C LYS A 49 5.25 -12.96 0.93
N PHE A 50 4.92 -12.73 -0.35
CA PHE A 50 3.71 -12.04 -0.82
C PHE A 50 2.42 -12.54 -0.13
N ASP A 51 2.40 -13.82 0.29
CA ASP A 51 1.28 -14.49 0.97
C ASP A 51 1.42 -14.67 2.50
N PHE A 52 2.22 -13.85 3.20
CA PHE A 52 2.50 -14.04 4.64
C PHE A 52 1.24 -14.19 5.53
N LEU A 53 0.12 -13.56 5.14
CA LEU A 53 -1.12 -13.55 5.91
C LEU A 53 -2.31 -13.70 4.95
N GLN A 54 -2.97 -14.87 4.99
CA GLN A 54 -4.11 -15.17 4.13
C GLN A 54 -5.32 -14.34 4.59
N ALA A 55 -5.79 -13.48 3.70
CA ALA A 55 -6.96 -12.63 3.93
C ALA A 55 -8.25 -13.49 3.94
N VAL A 56 -9.27 -12.99 4.64
CA VAL A 56 -10.59 -13.65 4.63
C VAL A 56 -11.39 -13.18 3.44
N LYS A 57 -12.02 -14.16 2.77
CA LYS A 57 -12.96 -13.90 1.68
C LYS A 57 -14.26 -13.33 2.24
N ILE A 58 -14.60 -12.11 1.83
CA ILE A 58 -15.93 -11.54 2.02
C ILE A 58 -16.58 -11.45 0.65
N HIS A 59 -17.76 -12.06 0.48
CA HIS A 59 -18.41 -12.14 -0.83
C HIS A 59 -19.36 -10.97 -1.10
N CYS A 60 -20.04 -10.45 -0.06
CA CYS A 60 -20.97 -9.31 -0.14
C CYS A 60 -21.44 -8.89 1.27
N GLY A 61 -22.20 -7.79 1.36
CA GLY A 61 -22.93 -7.37 2.56
C GLY A 61 -22.17 -6.44 3.51
N ILE A 62 -20.97 -5.99 3.15
CA ILE A 62 -20.18 -5.05 3.94
C ILE A 62 -20.79 -3.65 3.95
N ARG A 63 -21.60 -3.30 2.93
CA ARG A 63 -22.30 -2.00 2.84
C ARG A 63 -23.14 -1.66 4.09
N CYS A 64 -23.56 -2.66 4.86
CA CYS A 64 -24.33 -2.49 6.10
C CYS A 64 -23.49 -1.98 7.28
N LEU A 65 -22.15 -2.04 7.20
CA LEU A 65 -21.22 -1.67 8.26
C LEU A 65 -20.91 -0.16 8.24
N GLN A 66 -21.94 0.69 8.35
CA GLN A 66 -21.83 2.15 8.16
C GLN A 66 -20.89 2.86 9.16
N SER A 67 -20.65 2.27 10.33
CA SER A 67 -19.70 2.80 11.33
C SER A 67 -18.26 2.33 11.11
N LEU A 68 -17.98 1.53 10.08
CA LEU A 68 -16.69 0.90 9.89
C LEU A 68 -15.62 1.94 9.54
N GLN A 69 -14.52 1.93 10.30
CA GLN A 69 -13.41 2.85 10.15
C GLN A 69 -12.13 2.17 9.66
N LYS A 70 -11.96 0.89 9.96
CA LYS A 70 -10.79 0.11 9.57
C LYS A 70 -11.24 -1.23 9.02
N LEU A 71 -10.86 -1.50 7.78
CA LEU A 71 -11.05 -2.78 7.11
C LEU A 71 -9.68 -3.35 6.75
N PHE A 72 -9.32 -4.46 7.36
CA PHE A 72 -7.97 -5.00 7.29
C PHE A 72 -7.97 -6.39 6.67
N LYS A 73 -7.17 -6.57 5.61
CA LYS A 73 -6.93 -7.83 4.89
C LYS A 73 -8.18 -8.49 4.36
N ILE A 74 -8.80 -7.80 3.41
CA ILE A 74 -9.88 -8.38 2.60
C ILE A 74 -9.33 -8.84 1.25
N GLU A 75 -9.77 -10.01 0.78
CA GLU A 75 -9.50 -10.44 -0.59
C GLU A 75 -10.42 -9.67 -1.56
N ALA A 76 -9.84 -9.13 -2.64
CA ALA A 76 -10.56 -8.53 -3.75
C ALA A 76 -11.29 -9.60 -4.59
N ASN A 77 -12.31 -10.23 -4.01
CA ASN A 77 -12.97 -11.41 -4.60
C ASN A 77 -13.70 -11.13 -5.91
N ASN A 78 -14.35 -9.97 -6.01
CA ASN A 78 -15.13 -9.54 -7.17
C ASN A 78 -15.34 -8.02 -7.16
N ASN A 79 -15.80 -7.46 -8.28
CA ASN A 79 -16.11 -6.04 -8.39
C ASN A 79 -17.23 -5.60 -7.45
N ALA A 80 -18.23 -6.45 -7.16
CA ALA A 80 -19.35 -6.11 -6.28
C ALA A 80 -18.88 -5.75 -4.85
N LEU A 81 -17.95 -6.51 -4.29
CA LEU A 81 -17.35 -6.22 -2.99
C LEU A 81 -16.62 -4.88 -2.99
N ILE A 82 -15.85 -4.60 -4.05
CA ILE A 82 -15.09 -3.35 -4.18
C ILE A 82 -16.06 -2.17 -4.30
N THR A 83 -17.12 -2.31 -5.10
CA THR A 83 -18.19 -1.31 -5.19
C THR A 83 -18.85 -1.07 -3.84
N GLU A 84 -19.07 -2.11 -3.03
CA GLU A 84 -19.65 -1.97 -1.69
C GLU A 84 -18.79 -1.13 -0.73
N LEU A 85 -17.46 -1.10 -0.91
CA LEU A 85 -16.56 -0.24 -0.11
C LEU A 85 -16.93 1.24 -0.25
N GLY A 86 -17.46 1.66 -1.40
CA GLY A 86 -17.88 3.04 -1.66
C GLY A 86 -19.02 3.53 -0.77
N TYR A 87 -19.77 2.61 -0.13
CA TYR A 87 -20.84 2.96 0.81
C TYR A 87 -20.34 3.13 2.26
N LEU A 88 -19.06 2.84 2.52
CA LEU A 88 -18.46 2.93 3.85
C LEU A 88 -17.91 4.34 4.12
N GLY A 89 -18.79 5.33 4.29
CA GLY A 89 -18.40 6.74 4.46
C GLY A 89 -17.50 7.03 5.68
N GLN A 90 -17.51 6.15 6.69
CA GLN A 90 -16.63 6.27 7.85
C GLN A 90 -15.28 5.55 7.70
N LEU A 91 -15.02 4.89 6.57
CA LEU A 91 -13.77 4.16 6.37
C LEU A 91 -12.59 5.14 6.35
N ARG A 92 -11.54 4.78 7.09
CA ARG A 92 -10.29 5.54 7.21
C ARG A 92 -9.08 4.73 6.78
N LYS A 93 -9.13 3.40 6.91
CA LYS A 93 -8.02 2.50 6.56
C LYS A 93 -8.53 1.27 5.82
N LEU A 94 -7.90 0.95 4.70
CA LEU A 94 -8.14 -0.27 3.92
C LEU A 94 -6.83 -1.01 3.70
N GLU A 95 -6.84 -2.31 3.94
CA GLU A 95 -5.86 -3.25 3.38
C GLU A 95 -6.62 -4.28 2.52
N ILE A 96 -6.38 -4.22 1.20
CA ILE A 96 -6.97 -5.12 0.21
C ILE A 96 -5.86 -5.95 -0.44
N THR A 97 -6.10 -7.24 -0.58
CA THR A 97 -5.15 -8.22 -1.10
C THR A 97 -5.74 -8.95 -2.30
N LYS A 98 -4.88 -9.58 -3.13
CA LYS A 98 -5.30 -10.32 -4.32
C LYS A 98 -6.07 -9.45 -5.32
N LEU A 99 -5.73 -8.17 -5.40
CA LEU A 99 -6.31 -7.27 -6.40
C LEU A 99 -5.78 -7.66 -7.78
N LYS A 100 -6.68 -7.91 -8.73
CA LYS A 100 -6.32 -8.14 -10.13
C LYS A 100 -6.40 -6.84 -10.93
N ARG A 101 -5.78 -6.84 -12.11
CA ARG A 101 -5.82 -5.75 -13.07
C ARG A 101 -7.25 -5.26 -13.33
N GLU A 102 -8.20 -6.15 -13.61
CA GLU A 102 -9.59 -5.78 -13.92
C GLU A 102 -10.32 -5.08 -12.77
N ASN A 103 -9.87 -5.29 -11.53
CA ASN A 103 -10.48 -4.72 -10.33
C ASN A 103 -9.92 -3.33 -9.98
N GLY A 104 -8.75 -2.98 -10.51
CA GLY A 104 -8.04 -1.75 -10.20
C GLY A 104 -8.85 -0.49 -10.53
N ILE A 105 -9.48 -0.47 -11.71
CA ILE A 105 -10.33 0.65 -12.15
C ILE A 105 -11.50 0.87 -11.18
N VAL A 106 -12.18 -0.20 -10.79
CA VAL A 106 -13.32 -0.12 -9.86
C VAL A 106 -12.86 0.39 -8.49
N LEU A 107 -11.70 -0.07 -8.01
CA LEU A 107 -11.12 0.39 -6.75
C LEU A 107 -10.78 1.89 -6.82
N CYS A 108 -10.19 2.36 -7.92
CA CYS A 108 -9.89 3.77 -8.14
C CYS A 108 -11.15 4.64 -8.03
N THR A 109 -12.21 4.30 -8.78
CA THR A 109 -13.50 5.03 -8.75
C THR A 109 -14.12 5.08 -7.33
N VAL A 110 -13.94 4.02 -6.55
CA VAL A 110 -14.43 3.96 -5.17
C VAL A 110 -13.61 4.86 -4.25
N LEU A 111 -12.28 4.83 -4.36
CA LEU A 111 -11.38 5.61 -3.52
C LEU A 111 -11.54 7.12 -3.73
N GLU A 112 -11.81 7.58 -4.95
CA GLU A 112 -12.07 9.01 -5.25
C GLU A 112 -13.19 9.62 -4.39
N LYS A 113 -14.16 8.81 -3.97
CA LYS A 113 -15.30 9.25 -3.16
C LYS A 113 -14.96 9.32 -1.66
N MET A 114 -13.83 8.77 -1.23
CA MET A 114 -13.47 8.61 0.18
C MET A 114 -12.68 9.80 0.74
N ARG A 115 -13.36 10.92 1.00
CA ARG A 115 -12.72 12.20 1.40
C ARG A 115 -11.95 12.17 2.72
N HIS A 116 -12.32 11.28 3.65
CA HIS A 116 -11.70 11.19 4.97
C HIS A 116 -10.68 10.05 5.11
N PHE A 117 -10.29 9.43 4.00
CA PHE A 117 -9.48 8.24 3.99
C PHE A 117 -8.00 8.54 4.28
N LEU A 118 -7.37 7.73 5.13
CA LEU A 118 -6.05 8.01 5.71
C LEU A 118 -4.98 6.99 5.34
N SER A 119 -5.34 5.73 5.10
CA SER A 119 -4.37 4.66 4.89
C SER A 119 -4.85 3.66 3.86
N LEU A 120 -4.04 3.44 2.84
CA LEU A 120 -4.28 2.49 1.77
C LEU A 120 -3.13 1.49 1.70
N LYS A 121 -3.47 0.20 1.74
CA LYS A 121 -2.54 -0.87 1.37
C LYS A 121 -3.20 -1.75 0.32
N ILE A 122 -2.57 -1.86 -0.84
CA ILE A 122 -3.02 -2.69 -1.96
C ILE A 122 -1.95 -3.74 -2.22
N MET A 123 -2.39 -4.98 -2.32
CA MET A 123 -1.55 -6.09 -2.72
C MET A 123 -2.21 -6.83 -3.88
N ALA A 124 -1.45 -7.01 -4.96
CA ALA A 124 -1.89 -7.74 -6.13
C ALA A 124 -2.11 -9.23 -5.81
N THR A 125 -2.36 -10.07 -6.81
CA THR A 125 -2.43 -11.53 -6.64
C THR A 125 -1.05 -12.19 -6.64
N SER A 126 -0.06 -11.56 -7.28
CA SER A 126 1.32 -12.02 -7.37
C SER A 126 2.26 -10.85 -7.71
N GLU A 127 3.57 -11.10 -7.73
CA GLU A 127 4.57 -10.13 -8.19
C GLU A 127 4.50 -9.82 -9.70
N GLU A 128 3.88 -10.71 -10.50
CA GLU A 128 3.72 -10.52 -11.95
C GLU A 128 2.40 -9.85 -12.33
N GLU A 129 1.43 -9.85 -11.41
CA GLU A 129 0.14 -9.21 -11.62
C GLU A 129 0.30 -7.69 -11.71
N VAL A 130 -0.14 -7.12 -12.83
CA VAL A 130 -0.09 -5.68 -13.05
C VAL A 130 -1.32 -5.02 -12.45
N LEU A 131 -1.10 -4.04 -11.57
CA LEU A 131 -2.16 -3.24 -10.97
C LEU A 131 -2.54 -2.07 -11.90
N GLU A 132 -3.80 -2.02 -12.34
CA GLU A 132 -4.34 -0.87 -13.07
C GLU A 132 -4.83 0.21 -12.09
N LEU A 133 -3.95 1.16 -11.76
CA LEU A 133 -4.24 2.24 -10.80
C LEU A 133 -4.19 3.64 -11.43
N GLN A 134 -4.08 3.78 -12.75
CA GLN A 134 -3.94 5.08 -13.42
C GLN A 134 -5.26 5.84 -13.51
N SER A 135 -6.38 5.13 -13.48
CA SER A 135 -7.73 5.68 -13.65
C SER A 135 -8.22 6.63 -12.55
N MET A 136 -7.46 6.79 -11.45
CA MET A 136 -7.83 7.72 -10.38
C MET A 136 -7.41 9.15 -10.75
N SER A 137 -8.41 10.00 -10.98
CA SER A 137 -8.25 11.41 -11.35
C SER A 137 -7.79 12.26 -10.17
N SER A 138 -8.36 12.01 -8.98
CA SER A 138 -8.07 12.75 -7.74
C SER A 138 -7.93 11.80 -6.55
N PRO A 139 -6.77 11.74 -5.88
CA PRO A 139 -6.59 10.85 -4.75
C PRO A 139 -7.29 11.39 -3.50
N PRO A 140 -7.58 10.53 -2.50
CA PRO A 140 -8.11 10.98 -1.22
C PRO A 140 -7.21 12.06 -0.59
N PRO A 141 -7.75 13.27 -0.28
CA PRO A 141 -6.93 14.43 0.07
C PRO A 141 -6.22 14.27 1.42
N LEU A 142 -6.74 13.42 2.30
CA LEU A 142 -6.19 13.15 3.64
C LEU A 142 -5.34 11.88 3.70
N LEU A 143 -4.98 11.27 2.56
CA LEU A 143 -4.20 10.04 2.55
C LEU A 143 -2.80 10.29 3.14
N GLN A 144 -2.49 9.61 4.25
CA GLN A 144 -1.24 9.74 4.99
C GLN A 144 -0.31 8.54 4.84
N THR A 145 -0.85 7.37 4.47
CA THR A 145 -0.07 6.14 4.29
C THR A 145 -0.53 5.42 3.04
N LEU A 146 0.44 5.11 2.17
CA LEU A 146 0.24 4.33 0.96
C LEU A 146 1.24 3.17 0.96
N ALA A 147 0.75 1.96 0.72
CA ALA A 147 1.60 0.81 0.45
C ALA A 147 1.08 0.03 -0.75
N LEU A 148 1.94 -0.22 -1.73
CA LEU A 148 1.62 -0.92 -2.97
C LEU A 148 2.53 -2.13 -3.15
N PHE A 149 1.93 -3.29 -3.40
CA PHE A 149 2.62 -4.56 -3.62
C PHE A 149 2.12 -5.18 -4.93
N GLY A 150 3.03 -5.46 -5.87
CA GLY A 150 2.72 -6.00 -7.20
C GLY A 150 3.26 -5.10 -8.32
N ARG A 151 3.04 -5.44 -9.58
CA ARG A 151 3.67 -4.76 -10.72
C ARG A 151 2.90 -3.50 -11.15
N LEU A 152 3.61 -2.46 -11.57
CA LEU A 152 3.04 -1.27 -12.22
C LEU A 152 3.77 -1.01 -13.54
N GLU A 153 3.04 -0.56 -14.57
CA GLU A 153 3.66 -0.12 -15.83
C GLU A 153 4.41 1.20 -15.65
N LYS A 154 3.77 2.14 -14.95
CA LYS A 154 4.34 3.42 -14.53
C LYS A 154 3.79 3.83 -13.18
N LEU A 155 4.48 4.74 -12.50
CA LEU A 155 3.99 5.32 -11.26
C LEU A 155 2.69 6.12 -11.53
N PRO A 156 1.60 5.93 -10.74
CA PRO A 156 0.34 6.62 -11.00
C PRO A 156 0.41 8.16 -10.93
N GLU A 157 -0.23 8.83 -11.89
CA GLU A 157 -0.21 10.30 -12.05
C GLU A 157 -0.90 11.07 -10.91
N TRP A 158 -1.66 10.37 -10.08
CA TRP A 158 -2.23 10.93 -8.85
C TRP A 158 -1.26 10.93 -7.67
N ILE A 159 -0.16 10.17 -7.70
CA ILE A 159 0.83 10.16 -6.61
C ILE A 159 1.42 11.55 -6.34
N PRO A 160 1.87 12.34 -7.34
CA PRO A 160 2.33 13.72 -7.10
C PRO A 160 1.26 14.63 -6.46
N LYS A 161 -0.02 14.29 -6.58
CA LYS A 161 -1.14 15.08 -6.03
C LYS A 161 -1.38 14.82 -4.53
N LEU A 162 -0.68 13.84 -3.92
CA LEU A 162 -0.83 13.48 -2.51
C LEU A 162 -0.19 14.49 -1.55
N LYS A 163 -0.91 15.56 -1.20
CA LYS A 163 -0.37 16.62 -0.33
C LYS A 163 -0.22 16.21 1.15
N SER A 164 -1.01 15.24 1.63
CA SER A 164 -1.02 14.81 3.04
C SER A 164 -0.18 13.56 3.32
N ILE A 165 0.50 13.01 2.32
CA ILE A 165 1.21 11.73 2.44
C ILE A 165 2.41 11.84 3.36
N VAL A 166 2.52 10.90 4.30
CA VAL A 166 3.61 10.85 5.29
C VAL A 166 4.47 9.61 5.12
N ARG A 167 3.85 8.49 4.71
CA ARG A 167 4.53 7.20 4.57
C ARG A 167 4.18 6.55 3.23
N ILE A 168 5.21 6.16 2.49
CA ILE A 168 5.09 5.37 1.27
C ILE A 168 5.95 4.10 1.42
N GLY A 169 5.36 2.95 1.13
CA GLY A 169 6.07 1.69 0.96
C GLY A 169 5.72 1.06 -0.39
N LEU A 170 6.69 0.89 -1.27
CA LEU A 170 6.51 0.31 -2.59
C LEU A 170 7.27 -1.03 -2.64
N TYR A 171 6.62 -2.06 -3.17
CA TYR A 171 7.13 -3.43 -3.16
C TYR A 171 6.85 -4.11 -4.50
N TRP A 172 7.89 -4.63 -5.16
CA TRP A 172 7.77 -5.44 -6.37
C TRP A 172 7.13 -4.72 -7.58
N LEU A 173 7.29 -3.40 -7.70
CA LEU A 173 6.63 -2.61 -8.76
C LEU A 173 7.24 -2.80 -10.16
N LYS A 174 8.52 -3.19 -10.26
CA LYS A 174 9.26 -3.34 -11.54
C LYS A 174 9.21 -2.11 -12.46
N LEU A 175 9.29 -0.91 -11.87
CA LEU A 175 9.33 0.36 -12.61
C LEU A 175 10.65 0.51 -13.39
N MET A 176 10.59 1.01 -14.62
CA MET A 176 11.77 1.33 -15.43
C MET A 176 12.21 2.79 -15.30
N ASP A 177 11.26 3.68 -15.01
CA ASP A 177 11.54 5.08 -14.71
C ASP A 177 11.94 5.27 -13.26
N ASP A 178 12.83 6.24 -13.00
CA ASP A 178 13.25 6.60 -11.64
C ASP A 178 12.03 7.09 -10.82
N PRO A 179 11.59 6.34 -9.79
CA PRO A 179 10.46 6.73 -8.97
C PRO A 179 10.75 7.97 -8.10
N LEU A 180 12.02 8.27 -7.80
CA LEU A 180 12.40 9.40 -6.96
C LEU A 180 12.10 10.74 -7.61
N LYS A 181 12.14 10.84 -8.95
CA LYS A 181 11.73 12.04 -9.70
C LYS A 181 10.37 12.58 -9.29
N VAL A 182 9.44 11.67 -8.97
CA VAL A 182 8.10 12.03 -8.50
C VAL A 182 8.03 12.09 -6.97
N LEU A 183 8.60 11.10 -6.29
CA LEU A 183 8.44 10.94 -4.85
C LEU A 183 9.16 12.03 -4.04
N GLN A 184 10.25 12.58 -4.56
CA GLN A 184 11.06 13.61 -3.89
C GLN A 184 10.35 14.96 -3.75
N ALA A 185 9.35 15.23 -4.59
CA ALA A 185 8.53 16.44 -4.57
C ALA A 185 7.37 16.38 -3.55
N LEU A 186 7.18 15.25 -2.85
CA LEU A 186 6.07 15.09 -1.91
C LEU A 186 6.32 15.90 -0.61
N PRO A 187 5.49 16.92 -0.30
CA PRO A 187 5.85 17.98 0.64
C PRO A 187 5.84 17.55 2.12
N ASN A 188 5.26 16.40 2.44
CA ASN A 188 5.07 15.91 3.80
C ASN A 188 5.61 14.49 4.03
N LEU A 189 6.29 13.92 3.03
CA LEU A 189 6.81 12.56 3.10
C LEU A 189 7.93 12.46 4.13
N LYS A 190 7.76 11.57 5.11
CA LYS A 190 8.73 11.33 6.20
C LYS A 190 9.35 9.94 6.14
N TYR A 191 8.68 8.99 5.51
CA TYR A 191 9.11 7.60 5.44
C TYR A 191 8.92 7.08 4.03
N LEU A 192 10.01 6.63 3.40
CA LEU A 192 10.00 6.00 2.10
C LEU A 192 10.72 4.64 2.19
N TRP A 193 10.05 3.59 1.71
CA TRP A 193 10.63 2.26 1.57
C TRP A 193 10.41 1.76 0.15
N LEU A 194 11.49 1.43 -0.55
CA LEU A 194 11.49 0.84 -1.88
C LEU A 194 12.11 -0.56 -1.81
N TYR A 195 11.30 -1.60 -2.03
CA TYR A 195 11.73 -2.99 -2.03
C TYR A 195 11.49 -3.64 -3.39
N ASN A 196 12.55 -3.97 -4.13
CA ASN A 196 12.45 -4.55 -5.48
C ASN A 196 11.51 -3.74 -6.40
N VAL A 197 11.60 -2.41 -6.34
CA VAL A 197 10.66 -1.49 -7.00
C VAL A 197 11.13 -1.07 -8.38
N TYR A 198 12.44 -0.97 -8.58
CA TYR A 198 13.06 -0.29 -9.71
C TYR A 198 13.99 -1.24 -10.45
N GLY A 199 13.76 -1.38 -11.77
CA GLY A 199 14.53 -2.23 -12.67
C GLY A 199 15.61 -1.49 -13.46
N GLY A 200 15.69 -0.16 -13.33
CA GLY A 200 16.75 0.63 -13.96
C GLY A 200 18.03 0.71 -13.13
N GLU A 201 18.96 1.52 -13.62
CA GLU A 201 20.35 1.51 -13.14
C GLU A 201 20.69 2.66 -12.18
N GLN A 202 19.99 3.79 -12.28
CA GLN A 202 20.40 5.03 -11.62
C GLN A 202 19.22 5.64 -10.88
N LEU A 203 19.47 6.05 -9.65
CA LEU A 203 18.55 6.85 -8.85
C LEU A 203 19.19 8.19 -8.55
N HIS A 204 18.43 9.26 -8.69
CA HIS A 204 18.90 10.62 -8.40
C HIS A 204 17.99 11.29 -7.38
N ILE A 205 18.62 11.88 -6.37
CA ILE A 205 17.97 12.76 -5.41
C ILE A 205 18.52 14.16 -5.64
N GLU A 206 17.64 15.03 -6.12
CA GLU A 206 17.96 16.42 -6.46
C GLU A 206 18.22 17.25 -5.20
N GLY A 207 18.89 18.39 -5.34
CA GLY A 207 19.30 19.23 -4.20
C GLY A 207 18.13 19.77 -3.37
N GLU A 208 16.93 19.88 -3.93
CA GLU A 208 15.71 20.21 -3.18
C GLU A 208 14.81 18.99 -2.92
N GLY A 209 15.28 17.80 -3.25
CA GLY A 209 14.56 16.55 -3.03
C GLY A 209 14.38 16.20 -1.56
N PHE A 210 13.19 15.72 -1.21
CA PHE A 210 12.88 15.12 0.11
C PHE A 210 13.12 16.03 1.33
N GLN A 211 12.55 17.24 1.31
CA GLN A 211 12.72 18.26 2.36
C GLN A 211 12.14 17.92 3.76
N LYS A 212 11.51 16.76 3.96
CA LYS A 212 11.01 16.29 5.28
C LYS A 212 11.27 14.81 5.55
N LEU A 213 12.01 14.13 4.67
CA LEU A 213 12.19 12.69 4.76
C LEU A 213 13.13 12.37 5.92
N LYS A 214 12.66 11.53 6.84
CA LYS A 214 13.43 11.04 8.00
C LYS A 214 14.00 9.65 7.76
N PHE A 215 13.37 8.87 6.90
CA PHE A 215 13.77 7.52 6.62
C PHE A 215 13.68 7.21 5.13
N LEU A 216 14.78 6.71 4.59
CA LEU A 216 14.91 6.20 3.24
C LEU A 216 15.43 4.77 3.30
N GLY A 217 14.62 3.82 2.82
CA GLY A 217 15.04 2.43 2.62
C GLY A 217 15.04 2.06 1.14
N LEU A 218 16.17 1.56 0.67
CA LEU A 218 16.39 1.01 -0.66
C LEU A 218 16.84 -0.44 -0.50
N GLU A 219 16.04 -1.41 -0.94
CA GLU A 219 16.32 -2.82 -0.71
C GLU A 219 15.96 -3.67 -1.94
N SER A 220 16.80 -4.67 -2.24
CA SER A 220 16.58 -5.62 -3.34
C SER A 220 16.46 -4.92 -4.71
N LEU A 221 17.23 -3.87 -4.97
CA LEU A 221 17.24 -3.15 -6.24
C LEU A 221 18.32 -3.73 -7.17
N GLY A 222 17.96 -4.78 -7.91
CA GLY A 222 18.92 -5.63 -8.63
C GLY A 222 19.73 -4.92 -9.71
N GLY A 223 19.14 -3.95 -10.41
CA GLY A 223 19.81 -3.19 -11.49
C GLY A 223 20.57 -1.95 -11.00
N LEU A 224 20.32 -1.49 -9.78
CA LEU A 224 20.85 -0.23 -9.27
C LEU A 224 22.37 -0.27 -9.17
N ASN A 225 23.05 0.54 -9.99
CA ASN A 225 24.51 0.67 -10.00
C ASN A 225 24.99 2.05 -9.53
N ARG A 226 24.13 3.07 -9.55
CA ARG A 226 24.46 4.44 -9.10
C ARG A 226 23.32 5.06 -8.29
N LEU A 227 23.67 5.66 -7.16
CA LEU A 227 22.80 6.53 -6.39
C LEU A 227 23.49 7.90 -6.26
N MET A 228 22.88 8.93 -6.82
CA MET A 228 23.37 10.31 -6.78
C MET A 228 22.53 11.12 -5.79
N ILE A 229 23.21 11.83 -4.89
CA ILE A 229 22.60 12.70 -3.89
C ILE A 229 23.22 14.08 -4.05
N ASP A 230 22.45 15.03 -4.55
CA ASP A 230 22.93 16.39 -4.73
C ASP A 230 23.04 17.12 -3.39
N LYS A 231 23.91 18.12 -3.33
CA LYS A 231 24.01 19.01 -2.17
C LYS A 231 22.66 19.68 -1.89
N GLY A 232 22.21 19.58 -0.64
CA GLY A 232 20.93 20.14 -0.17
C GLY A 232 19.82 19.10 -0.04
N ALA A 233 19.97 17.93 -0.67
CA ALA A 233 19.02 16.84 -0.57
C ALA A 233 18.92 16.32 0.87
N LEU A 234 17.75 15.79 1.23
CA LEU A 234 17.56 15.00 2.45
C LEU A 234 18.02 15.69 3.77
N PRO A 235 17.69 16.99 4.00
CA PRO A 235 18.27 17.76 5.10
C PRO A 235 17.88 17.28 6.52
N PHE A 236 16.85 16.42 6.64
CA PHE A 236 16.34 15.88 7.91
C PHE A 236 16.38 14.36 7.98
N LEU A 237 17.23 13.71 7.17
CA LEU A 237 17.32 12.26 7.16
C LEU A 237 17.93 11.75 8.47
N GLU A 238 17.20 10.87 9.15
CA GLU A 238 17.63 10.24 10.40
C GLU A 238 18.17 8.83 10.16
N ARG A 239 17.73 8.18 9.07
CA ARG A 239 18.13 6.81 8.74
C ARG A 239 18.08 6.56 7.24
N LEU A 240 19.25 6.23 6.69
CA LEU A 240 19.42 5.62 5.39
C LEU A 240 19.65 4.13 5.57
N ARG A 241 18.84 3.29 4.90
CA ARG A 241 19.08 1.85 4.80
C ARG A 241 19.24 1.48 3.33
N ILE A 242 20.40 0.95 2.99
CA ILE A 242 20.64 0.31 1.71
C ILE A 242 20.84 -1.18 2.00
N GLY A 243 19.91 -2.01 1.54
CA GLY A 243 19.96 -3.46 1.67
C GLY A 243 20.64 -4.12 0.47
N ALA A 244 20.13 -5.27 0.04
CA ALA A 244 20.71 -6.02 -1.07
C ALA A 244 20.59 -5.26 -2.41
N CYS A 245 21.67 -4.60 -2.85
CA CYS A 245 21.77 -3.91 -4.15
C CYS A 245 23.08 -4.37 -4.83
N PRO A 246 23.09 -5.53 -5.51
CA PRO A 246 24.32 -6.22 -5.90
C PRO A 246 25.18 -5.46 -6.92
N GLN A 247 24.59 -4.56 -7.72
CA GLN A 247 25.31 -3.76 -8.71
C GLN A 247 25.81 -2.42 -8.17
N LEU A 248 25.37 -2.02 -6.98
CA LEU A 248 25.80 -0.78 -6.32
C LEU A 248 27.13 -1.06 -5.59
N LYS A 249 28.22 -1.05 -6.36
CA LYS A 249 29.57 -1.39 -5.88
C LYS A 249 30.24 -0.26 -5.11
N GLU A 250 29.79 0.97 -5.34
CA GLU A 250 30.35 2.17 -4.75
C GLU A 250 29.37 2.80 -3.75
N VAL A 251 29.93 3.54 -2.80
CA VAL A 251 29.14 4.34 -1.87
C VAL A 251 28.39 5.42 -2.67
N PRO A 252 27.13 5.77 -2.32
CA PRO A 252 26.37 6.79 -3.05
C PRO A 252 27.14 8.10 -3.24
N SER A 253 27.12 8.63 -4.46
CA SER A 253 27.73 9.92 -4.77
C SER A 253 27.03 11.02 -3.98
N GLY A 254 27.80 11.87 -3.30
CA GLY A 254 27.25 12.93 -2.46
C GLY A 254 26.74 12.48 -1.08
N ILE A 255 27.02 11.23 -0.65
CA ILE A 255 26.67 10.75 0.70
C ILE A 255 27.19 11.68 1.82
N HIS A 256 28.33 12.33 1.58
CA HIS A 256 28.98 13.24 2.52
C HIS A 256 28.21 14.56 2.71
N HIS A 257 27.15 14.82 1.93
CA HIS A 257 26.22 15.92 2.14
C HIS A 257 25.19 15.62 3.23
N LEU A 258 24.98 14.34 3.57
CA LEU A 258 24.10 13.93 4.66
C LEU A 258 24.76 14.26 6.01
N LYS A 259 23.98 14.80 6.94
CA LYS A 259 24.42 15.18 8.29
C LYS A 259 23.98 14.15 9.33
#